data_AF-A0A962LLJ4-F1
#
_entry.id   AF-A0A962LLJ4-F1
#
_cell.length_a   1.000
_cell.length_b   1.000
_cell.length_c   1.000
_cell.angle_alpha   90.00
_cell.angle_beta   90.00
_cell.angle_gamma   90.00
#
_symmetry.space_group_name_H-M   'P 1'
#
loop_
_entity.id
_entity.type
_entity.pdbx_description
1 polymer ?
#
loop_
_entity_poly.entity_id
_entity_poly.type
_entity_poly.pdbx_seq_one_letter_code
_entity_poly.pdbx_strand_id
1 'polypeptide(L)'
;MSVVFVAACDNNGDKVQPVVPPLTDTTYSADIVYTQYGIPHVTADDWGSLGYGSGYVAARANYCVIMRGIVDANGESARYFGDGGNLDLDLVMKLFNDEATAQRILATLPEFIQENLAGYAAGLNRYLDETGVENLAEGEEGCRNAAWVRTIDANDMVQRVHKQMLRASSDPLASFSVAASPDNKVAVALPAGVSAAKQLLATLDQGTVTAAMDMPKGEQIGSNAYAVGAEASQTDSGILFGNPHFPWQGYERFFMFHLTLPGEYDVMGSALVGLPAPLIGFNRDVAWSHTVSTGSRFTFYELELNPENDMQYVYDGEIRDLEARTVSAGELQADGTVRTVEHT
;
A
#
# COMPACT_ATOMS: atom_id res chain seq x y z
N MET A 1 -59.35 5.48 -40.64
CA MET A 1 -58.35 6.31 -41.34
C MET A 1 -57.00 5.84 -40.84
N SER A 2 -56.39 4.90 -41.56
CA SER A 2 -55.15 4.24 -41.14
C SER A 2 -53.98 5.05 -41.66
N VAL A 3 -53.12 5.54 -40.77
CA VAL A 3 -51.89 6.24 -41.14
C VAL A 3 -50.76 5.22 -41.10
N VAL A 4 -50.17 4.94 -42.26
CA VAL A 4 -48.96 4.13 -42.42
C VAL A 4 -47.77 5.10 -42.39
N PHE A 5 -46.87 4.93 -41.43
CA PHE A 5 -45.56 5.58 -41.45
C PHE A 5 -44.55 4.61 -42.08
N VAL A 6 -43.95 5.04 -43.19
CA VAL A 6 -42.76 4.40 -43.77
C VAL A 6 -41.55 5.14 -43.22
N ALA A 7 -40.71 4.47 -42.44
CA ALA A 7 -39.38 4.94 -42.10
C ALA A 7 -38.36 4.01 -42.78
N ALA A 8 -37.57 4.58 -43.70
CA ALA A 8 -36.41 3.91 -44.27
C ALA A 8 -35.21 4.13 -43.35
N CYS A 9 -34.38 3.09 -43.16
CA CYS A 9 -33.10 3.20 -42.48
C CYS A 9 -32.08 3.86 -43.41
N ASP A 10 -31.52 4.99 -42.99
CA ASP A 10 -30.26 5.51 -43.51
C ASP A 10 -29.13 5.01 -42.60
N ASN A 11 -28.12 4.36 -43.18
CA ASN A 11 -26.97 3.79 -42.49
C ASN A 11 -25.86 4.83 -42.35
N ASN A 12 -26.20 6.02 -41.88
CA ASN A 12 -25.23 7.09 -41.62
C ASN A 12 -25.49 7.69 -40.24
N GLY A 13 -25.29 6.87 -39.21
CA GLY A 13 -25.04 7.36 -37.87
C GLY A 13 -23.58 7.77 -37.79
N ASP A 14 -23.29 9.05 -37.96
CA ASP A 14 -22.05 9.64 -37.47
C ASP A 14 -22.04 9.44 -35.95
N LYS A 15 -21.51 8.30 -35.52
CA LYS A 15 -21.01 8.14 -34.16
C LYS A 15 -19.87 9.13 -34.06
N VAL A 16 -20.12 10.25 -33.40
CA VAL A 16 -19.04 11.09 -32.89
C VAL A 16 -18.23 10.19 -31.97
N GLN A 17 -17.14 9.63 -32.50
CA GLN A 17 -16.17 8.96 -31.67
C GLN A 17 -15.63 10.03 -30.73
N PRO A 18 -15.56 9.77 -29.42
CA PRO A 18 -14.87 10.68 -28.52
C PRO A 18 -13.47 10.91 -29.11
N VAL A 19 -13.10 12.17 -29.27
CA VAL A 19 -11.75 12.56 -29.69
C VAL A 19 -10.84 12.12 -28.55
N VAL A 20 -10.24 10.94 -28.69
CA VAL A 20 -9.16 10.49 -27.82
C VAL A 20 -7.99 11.42 -28.14
N PRO A 21 -7.50 12.23 -27.19
CA PRO A 21 -6.26 12.97 -27.38
C PRO A 21 -5.18 11.98 -27.83
N PRO A 22 -4.27 12.35 -28.75
CA PRO A 22 -3.18 11.46 -29.11
C PRO A 22 -2.43 11.10 -27.84
N LEU A 23 -2.50 9.82 -27.48
CA LEU A 23 -1.70 9.26 -26.40
C LEU A 23 -0.26 9.62 -26.71
N THR A 24 0.44 10.15 -25.70
CA THR A 24 1.90 10.12 -25.73
C THR A 24 2.31 8.68 -26.09
N ASP A 25 3.21 8.49 -27.07
CA ASP A 25 3.62 7.19 -27.57
C ASP A 25 4.16 6.33 -26.39
N THR A 26 3.27 5.61 -25.70
CA THR A 26 3.66 4.63 -24.71
C THR A 26 3.92 3.34 -25.47
N THR A 27 5.07 2.72 -25.23
CA THR A 27 5.43 1.42 -25.80
C THR A 27 4.58 0.26 -25.27
N TYR A 28 3.69 0.52 -24.31
CA TYR A 28 2.83 -0.47 -23.67
C TYR A 28 1.54 -0.74 -24.45
N SER A 29 1.11 -2.00 -24.48
CA SER A 29 -0.13 -2.44 -25.13
C SER A 29 -0.82 -3.54 -24.33
N ALA A 30 -2.06 -3.30 -23.88
CA ALA A 30 -2.85 -4.28 -23.15
C ALA A 30 -4.31 -4.29 -23.63
N ASP A 31 -4.85 -5.50 -23.82
CA ASP A 31 -6.26 -5.73 -24.10
C ASP A 31 -7.03 -5.87 -22.79
N ILE A 32 -8.12 -5.12 -22.65
CA ILE A 32 -8.94 -5.11 -21.43
C ILE A 32 -10.37 -5.50 -21.77
N VAL A 33 -10.82 -6.61 -21.19
CA VAL A 33 -12.21 -7.08 -21.29
C VAL A 33 -12.87 -7.02 -19.92
N TYR A 34 -14.02 -6.37 -19.83
CA TYR A 34 -14.82 -6.35 -18.60
C TYR A 34 -15.93 -7.40 -18.68
N THR A 35 -16.08 -8.19 -17.62
CA THR A 35 -17.13 -9.20 -17.50
C THR A 35 -18.21 -8.75 -16.51
N GLN A 36 -19.12 -9.65 -16.15
CA GLN A 36 -20.19 -9.37 -15.18
C GLN A 36 -19.59 -8.79 -13.89
N TYR A 37 -20.31 -7.86 -13.25
CA TYR A 37 -19.86 -7.11 -12.07
C TYR A 37 -18.69 -6.14 -12.32
N GLY A 38 -18.29 -5.94 -13.57
CA GLY A 38 -17.24 -4.96 -13.93
C GLY A 38 -15.83 -5.46 -13.63
N ILE A 39 -15.63 -6.78 -13.56
CA ILE A 39 -14.33 -7.39 -13.29
C ILE A 39 -13.45 -7.26 -14.55
N PRO A 40 -12.28 -6.60 -14.47
CA PRO A 40 -11.38 -6.49 -15.60
C PRO A 40 -10.53 -7.76 -15.79
N HIS A 41 -10.42 -8.17 -17.04
CA HIS A 41 -9.49 -9.17 -17.55
C HIS A 41 -8.50 -8.45 -18.45
N VAL A 42 -7.23 -8.41 -18.03
CA VAL A 42 -6.13 -7.72 -18.71
C VAL A 42 -5.25 -8.76 -19.38
N THR A 43 -5.07 -8.66 -20.68
CA THR A 43 -4.14 -9.49 -21.46
C THR A 43 -3.05 -8.61 -22.07
N ALA A 44 -1.80 -9.04 -22.02
CA ALA A 44 -0.67 -8.35 -22.63
C ALA A 44 0.41 -9.36 -23.08
N ASP A 45 1.38 -8.89 -23.86
CA ASP A 45 2.47 -9.71 -24.41
C ASP A 45 3.80 -9.58 -23.66
N ASP A 46 3.88 -8.68 -22.68
CA ASP A 46 5.04 -8.46 -21.82
C ASP A 46 4.62 -7.97 -20.42
N TRP A 47 5.52 -8.08 -19.44
CA TRP A 47 5.23 -7.74 -18.04
C TRP A 47 4.97 -6.25 -17.80
N GLY A 48 5.64 -5.37 -18.55
CA GLY A 48 5.42 -3.93 -18.50
C GLY A 48 4.04 -3.55 -19.01
N SER A 49 3.64 -4.07 -20.16
CA SER A 49 2.31 -3.90 -20.72
C SER A 49 1.22 -4.52 -19.83
N LEU A 50 1.47 -5.68 -19.22
CA LEU A 50 0.54 -6.29 -18.26
C LEU A 50 0.35 -5.39 -17.02
N GLY A 51 1.46 -4.84 -16.51
CA GLY A 51 1.46 -3.84 -15.45
C GLY A 51 0.66 -2.61 -15.85
N TYR A 52 0.88 -2.08 -17.05
CA TYR A 52 0.19 -0.92 -17.60
C TYR A 52 -1.33 -1.10 -17.67
N GLY A 53 -1.79 -2.21 -18.24
CA GLY A 53 -3.22 -2.53 -18.25
C GLY A 53 -3.81 -2.68 -16.85
N SER A 54 -3.09 -3.37 -15.94
CA SER A 54 -3.49 -3.53 -14.53
C SER A 54 -3.62 -2.19 -13.81
N GLY A 55 -2.63 -1.32 -13.94
CA GLY A 55 -2.61 0.02 -13.33
C GLY A 55 -3.76 0.87 -13.85
N TYR A 56 -4.03 0.83 -15.15
CA TYR A 56 -5.14 1.58 -15.76
C TYR A 56 -6.52 1.11 -15.26
N VAL A 57 -6.77 -0.20 -15.18
CA VAL A 57 -8.07 -0.71 -14.69
C VAL A 57 -8.24 -0.46 -13.19
N ALA A 58 -7.15 -0.56 -12.41
CA ALA A 58 -7.16 -0.23 -10.99
C ALA A 58 -7.46 1.25 -10.76
N ALA A 59 -6.84 2.13 -11.56
CA ALA A 59 -7.08 3.58 -11.55
C ALA A 59 -8.54 3.90 -11.84
N ARG A 60 -9.10 3.34 -12.91
CA ARG A 60 -10.48 3.59 -13.33
C ARG A 60 -11.51 3.29 -12.23
N ALA A 61 -11.22 2.32 -11.37
CA ALA A 61 -12.08 1.95 -10.26
C ALA A 61 -11.74 2.68 -8.94
N ASN A 62 -10.46 3.01 -8.69
CA ASN A 62 -9.98 3.35 -7.35
C ASN A 62 -8.89 4.45 -7.30
N TYR A 63 -8.71 5.27 -8.35
CA TYR A 63 -7.57 6.19 -8.47
C TYR A 63 -7.26 6.99 -7.20
N CYS A 64 -8.24 7.71 -6.66
CA CYS A 64 -8.05 8.56 -5.48
C CYS A 64 -7.66 7.76 -4.23
N VAL A 65 -8.20 6.55 -4.07
CA VAL A 65 -7.85 5.64 -2.98
C VAL A 65 -6.42 5.11 -3.12
N ILE A 66 -6.02 4.77 -4.35
CA ILE A 66 -4.64 4.33 -4.65
C ILE A 66 -3.65 5.45 -4.32
N MET A 67 -3.91 6.66 -4.83
CA MET A 67 -3.04 7.81 -4.66
C MET A 67 -2.93 8.23 -3.18
N ARG A 68 -4.00 8.11 -2.38
CA ARG A 68 -3.94 8.29 -0.92
C ARG A 68 -2.98 7.29 -0.26
N GLY A 69 -3.01 6.02 -0.68
CA GLY A 69 -2.07 5.02 -0.19
C GLY A 69 -0.61 5.30 -0.56
N ILE A 70 -0.35 5.99 -1.68
CA ILE A 70 0.98 6.46 -2.08
C ILE A 70 1.43 7.62 -1.18
N VAL A 71 0.55 8.57 -0.86
CA VAL A 71 0.85 9.66 0.09
C VAL A 71 1.29 9.11 1.45
N ASP A 72 0.56 8.13 1.99
CA ASP A 72 0.93 7.49 3.25
C ASP A 72 2.28 6.75 3.14
N ALA A 73 2.52 6.05 2.03
CA ALA A 73 3.76 5.32 1.81
C ALA A 73 4.98 6.25 1.71
N ASN A 74 4.78 7.45 1.19
CA ASN A 74 5.84 8.44 1.00
C ASN A 74 6.09 9.28 2.26
N GLY A 75 5.30 9.07 3.32
CA GLY A 75 5.37 9.83 4.58
C GLY A 75 4.99 11.29 4.39
N GLU A 76 3.87 11.55 3.72
CA GLU A 76 3.36 12.91 3.46
C GLU A 76 1.90 13.09 3.91
N SER A 77 1.37 12.17 4.71
CA SER A 77 -0.03 12.18 5.14
C SER A 77 -0.36 13.41 6.00
N ALA A 78 0.49 13.78 6.96
CA ALA A 78 0.32 14.96 7.80
C ALA A 78 0.42 16.27 7.00
N ARG A 79 1.22 16.27 5.92
CA ARG A 79 1.35 17.42 5.01
C ARG A 79 0.07 17.67 4.23
N TYR A 80 -0.58 16.61 3.76
CA TYR A 80 -1.70 16.73 2.81
C TYR A 80 -3.07 16.58 3.44
N PHE A 81 -3.17 15.86 4.56
CA PHE A 81 -4.45 15.52 5.20
C PHE A 81 -4.63 16.19 6.56
N GLY A 82 -3.62 16.88 7.10
CA GLY A 82 -3.69 17.53 8.41
C GLY A 82 -4.10 16.55 9.50
N ASP A 83 -5.19 16.84 10.21
CA ASP A 83 -5.77 15.97 11.25
C ASP A 83 -6.15 14.57 10.73
N GLY A 84 -6.35 14.41 9.43
CA GLY A 84 -6.57 13.11 8.78
C GLY A 84 -5.30 12.35 8.40
N GLY A 85 -4.12 12.93 8.66
CA GLY A 85 -2.81 12.34 8.46
C GLY A 85 -2.16 11.90 9.77
N ASN A 86 -0.92 11.40 9.70
CA ASN A 86 -0.18 10.92 10.86
C ASN A 86 1.31 11.28 10.75
N LEU A 87 1.74 12.27 11.52
CA LEU A 87 3.11 12.78 11.50
C LEU A 87 4.13 11.72 12.00
N ASP A 88 3.78 10.95 13.02
CA ASP A 88 4.67 9.92 13.54
C ASP A 88 4.94 8.84 12.49
N LEU A 89 3.86 8.42 11.81
CA LEU A 89 3.95 7.48 10.69
C LEU A 89 4.79 8.06 9.55
N ASP A 90 4.56 9.34 9.22
CA ASP A 90 5.32 10.00 8.16
C ASP A 90 6.83 10.00 8.47
N LEU A 91 7.24 10.35 9.68
CA LEU A 91 8.65 10.33 10.10
C LEU A 91 9.25 8.91 10.01
N VAL A 92 8.51 7.87 10.41
CA VAL A 92 8.95 6.48 10.29
C VAL A 92 9.03 6.03 8.82
N MET A 93 8.11 6.46 7.96
CA MET A 93 8.21 6.20 6.53
C MET A 93 9.38 6.95 5.88
N LYS A 94 9.71 8.16 6.34
CA LYS A 94 10.93 8.87 5.91
C LYS A 94 12.22 8.17 6.37
N LEU A 95 12.16 7.33 7.40
CA LEU A 95 13.32 6.54 7.85
C LEU A 95 13.47 5.22 7.10
N PHE A 96 12.39 4.47 6.93
CA PHE A 96 12.44 3.10 6.39
C PHE A 96 12.02 2.99 4.92
N ASN A 97 11.34 4.00 4.38
CA ASN A 97 10.69 3.94 3.08
C ASN A 97 10.99 5.19 2.23
N ASP A 98 12.16 5.80 2.44
CA ASP A 98 12.62 6.93 1.64
C ASP A 98 12.93 6.53 0.18
N GLU A 99 13.11 7.55 -0.65
CA GLU A 99 13.36 7.36 -2.09
C GLU A 99 14.61 6.51 -2.35
N ALA A 100 15.67 6.72 -1.57
CA ALA A 100 16.92 5.98 -1.70
C ALA A 100 16.76 4.49 -1.34
N THR A 101 15.94 4.18 -0.32
CA THR A 101 15.61 2.79 0.03
C THR A 101 14.75 2.15 -1.05
N ALA A 102 13.76 2.87 -1.58
CA ALA A 102 12.95 2.38 -2.69
C ALA A 102 13.79 2.07 -3.94
N GLN A 103 14.74 2.95 -4.30
CA GLN A 103 15.65 2.72 -5.44
C GLN A 103 16.54 1.49 -5.22
N ARG A 104 17.07 1.32 -4.00
CA ARG A 104 17.85 0.12 -3.66
C ARG A 104 17.02 -1.15 -3.74
N ILE A 105 15.78 -1.13 -3.24
CA ILE A 105 14.86 -2.27 -3.35
C ILE A 105 14.60 -2.56 -4.84
N LEU A 106 14.19 -1.55 -5.62
CA LEU A 106 13.88 -1.69 -7.04
C LEU A 106 15.03 -2.35 -7.81
N ALA A 107 16.28 -1.89 -7.58
CA ALA A 107 17.47 -2.42 -8.24
C ALA A 107 17.79 -3.88 -7.90
N THR A 108 17.24 -4.43 -6.82
CA THR A 108 17.40 -5.85 -6.44
C THR A 108 16.28 -6.76 -6.95
N LEU A 109 15.18 -6.19 -7.46
CA LEU A 109 14.05 -6.96 -7.96
C LEU A 109 14.38 -7.57 -9.34
N PRO A 110 13.83 -8.76 -9.67
CA PRO A 110 13.88 -9.28 -11.03
C PRO A 110 13.33 -8.29 -12.06
N GLU A 111 13.91 -8.28 -13.26
CA GLU A 111 13.56 -7.35 -14.35
C GLU A 111 12.07 -7.32 -14.64
N PHE A 112 11.41 -8.48 -14.71
CA PHE A 112 9.96 -8.57 -14.95
C PHE A 112 9.12 -7.84 -13.90
N ILE A 113 9.59 -7.78 -12.63
CA ILE A 113 8.90 -7.01 -11.57
C ILE A 113 9.15 -5.52 -11.77
N GLN A 114 10.38 -5.12 -12.12
CA GLN A 114 10.70 -3.72 -12.38
C GLN A 114 9.85 -3.17 -13.54
N GLU A 115 9.76 -3.94 -14.64
CA GLU A 115 8.91 -3.63 -15.79
C GLU A 115 7.44 -3.54 -15.39
N ASN A 116 6.93 -4.52 -14.65
CA ASN A 116 5.55 -4.53 -14.19
C ASN A 116 5.19 -3.32 -13.33
N LEU A 117 6.06 -2.93 -12.38
CA LEU A 117 5.86 -1.76 -11.52
C LEU A 117 5.90 -0.45 -12.32
N ALA A 118 6.85 -0.32 -13.26
CA ALA A 118 6.93 0.83 -14.15
C ALA A 118 5.70 0.94 -15.07
N GLY A 119 5.26 -0.18 -15.62
CA GLY A 119 4.02 -0.29 -16.38
C GLY A 119 2.81 0.15 -15.55
N TYR A 120 2.65 -0.41 -14.35
CA TYR A 120 1.53 -0.08 -13.45
C TYR A 120 1.46 1.41 -13.12
N ALA A 121 2.60 2.04 -12.81
CA ALA A 121 2.69 3.48 -12.61
C ALA A 121 2.27 4.25 -13.87
N ALA A 122 2.76 3.85 -15.05
CA ALA A 122 2.38 4.46 -16.33
C ALA A 122 0.88 4.30 -16.65
N GLY A 123 0.25 3.18 -16.27
CA GLY A 123 -1.19 2.96 -16.41
C GLY A 123 -2.03 3.90 -15.54
N LEU A 124 -1.61 4.12 -14.29
CA LEU A 124 -2.19 5.12 -13.39
C LEU A 124 -2.06 6.54 -13.96
N ASN A 125 -0.87 6.89 -14.45
CA ASN A 125 -0.60 8.19 -15.06
C ASN A 125 -1.43 8.42 -16.32
N ARG A 126 -1.62 7.39 -17.16
CA ARG A 126 -2.48 7.47 -18.34
C ARG A 126 -3.93 7.78 -17.96
N TYR A 127 -4.46 7.12 -16.92
CA TYR A 127 -5.80 7.42 -16.43
C TYR A 127 -5.91 8.88 -15.93
N LEU A 128 -4.90 9.36 -15.21
CA LEU A 128 -4.86 10.76 -14.76
C LEU A 128 -4.86 11.74 -15.96
N ASP A 129 -4.02 11.49 -16.96
CA ASP A 129 -3.90 12.32 -18.17
C ASP A 129 -5.22 12.37 -18.96
N GLU A 130 -5.87 11.22 -19.17
CA GLU A 130 -7.15 11.12 -19.85
C GLU A 130 -8.30 11.77 -19.06
N THR A 131 -8.26 11.67 -17.72
CA THR A 131 -9.35 12.15 -16.86
C THR A 131 -9.22 13.64 -16.57
N GLY A 132 -8.02 14.15 -16.31
CA GLY A 132 -7.80 15.49 -15.78
C GLY A 132 -8.12 15.60 -14.28
N VAL A 133 -7.30 16.35 -13.54
CA VAL A 133 -7.41 16.51 -12.07
C VAL A 133 -8.75 17.07 -11.62
N GLU A 134 -9.40 17.85 -12.48
CA GLU A 134 -10.67 18.51 -12.27
C GLU A 134 -11.88 17.58 -12.44
N ASN A 135 -11.72 16.44 -13.11
CA ASN A 135 -12.80 15.47 -13.33
C ASN A 135 -12.67 14.22 -12.45
N LEU A 136 -11.66 14.16 -11.58
CA LEU A 136 -11.52 13.09 -10.60
C LEU A 136 -12.73 13.04 -9.63
N ALA A 137 -12.87 11.89 -8.96
CA ALA A 137 -13.97 11.64 -8.04
C ALA A 137 -14.02 12.67 -6.90
N GLU A 138 -15.24 13.05 -6.52
CA GLU A 138 -15.56 13.84 -5.33
C GLU A 138 -15.98 12.93 -4.17
N GLY A 139 -16.13 13.53 -2.99
CA GLY A 139 -16.58 12.84 -1.79
C GLY A 139 -15.43 12.41 -0.89
N GLU A 140 -15.75 11.57 0.09
CA GLU A 140 -14.83 11.16 1.17
C GLU A 140 -13.56 10.45 0.65
N GLU A 141 -13.73 9.55 -0.32
CA GLU A 141 -12.61 8.88 -1.01
C GLU A 141 -12.15 9.62 -2.29
N GLY A 142 -12.71 10.81 -2.55
CA GLY A 142 -12.41 11.62 -3.72
C GLY A 142 -11.11 12.42 -3.59
N CYS A 143 -10.62 12.91 -4.73
CA CYS A 143 -9.35 13.64 -4.82
C CYS A 143 -9.35 14.73 -5.90
N ARG A 144 -10.54 15.17 -6.35
CA ARG A 144 -10.67 16.25 -7.32
C ARG A 144 -9.88 17.49 -6.90
N ASN A 145 -9.01 17.96 -7.79
CA ASN A 145 -8.13 19.12 -7.59
C ASN A 145 -7.24 19.05 -6.34
N ALA A 146 -7.03 17.87 -5.76
CA ALA A 146 -6.25 17.76 -4.55
C ALA A 146 -4.75 17.92 -4.85
N ALA A 147 -4.04 18.69 -4.02
CA ALA A 147 -2.63 19.05 -4.26
C ALA A 147 -1.64 17.87 -4.21
N TRP A 148 -2.09 16.71 -3.71
CA TRP A 148 -1.32 15.47 -3.65
C TRP A 148 -1.54 14.57 -4.88
N VAL A 149 -2.44 14.95 -5.80
CA VAL A 149 -2.57 14.26 -7.09
C VAL A 149 -1.42 14.68 -7.99
N ARG A 150 -0.63 13.71 -8.41
CA ARG A 150 0.52 13.86 -9.30
C ARG A 150 0.74 12.58 -10.10
N THR A 151 1.58 12.67 -11.13
CA THR A 151 2.13 11.47 -11.76
C THR A 151 3.08 10.75 -10.80
N ILE A 152 3.19 9.44 -10.98
CA ILE A 152 4.01 8.54 -10.16
C ILE A 152 4.96 7.72 -11.03
N ASP A 153 5.93 7.06 -10.42
CA ASP A 153 6.84 6.14 -11.10
C ASP A 153 6.95 4.77 -10.39
N ALA A 154 7.87 3.92 -10.87
CA ALA A 154 8.11 2.61 -10.26
C ALA A 154 8.60 2.71 -8.79
N ASN A 155 9.25 3.81 -8.43
CA ASN A 155 9.79 4.02 -7.10
C ASN A 155 8.65 4.28 -6.09
N ASP A 156 7.65 5.09 -6.48
CA ASP A 156 6.40 5.26 -5.72
C ASP A 156 5.69 3.91 -5.51
N MET A 157 5.67 3.06 -6.54
CA MET A 157 5.07 1.73 -6.44
C MET A 157 5.85 0.82 -5.49
N VAL A 158 7.19 0.87 -5.51
CA VAL A 158 8.02 0.16 -4.53
C VAL A 158 7.74 0.67 -3.12
N GLN A 159 7.64 1.99 -2.90
CA GLN A 159 7.30 2.54 -1.59
C GLN A 159 5.94 2.04 -1.12
N ARG A 160 4.93 2.00 -2.00
CA ARG A 160 3.59 1.48 -1.69
C ARG A 160 3.60 0.00 -1.32
N VAL A 161 4.36 -0.83 -2.04
CA VAL A 161 4.50 -2.26 -1.75
C VAL A 161 5.30 -2.47 -0.45
N HIS A 162 6.37 -1.73 -0.26
CA HIS A 162 7.22 -1.86 0.93
C HIS A 162 6.48 -1.42 2.21
N LYS A 163 5.68 -0.34 2.17
CA LYS A 163 4.76 0.03 3.26
C LYS A 163 3.87 -1.16 3.66
N GLN A 164 3.36 -1.91 2.68
CA GLN A 164 2.54 -3.09 2.95
C GLN A 164 3.28 -4.17 3.75
N MET A 165 4.59 -4.31 3.55
CA MET A 165 5.45 -5.21 4.32
C MET A 165 5.71 -4.68 5.74
N LEU A 166 5.89 -3.36 5.87
CA LEU A 166 6.09 -2.68 7.16
C LEU A 166 4.85 -2.70 8.07
N ARG A 167 3.66 -2.97 7.51
CA ARG A 167 2.39 -3.11 8.26
C ARG A 167 2.46 -4.12 9.42
N ALA A 168 3.29 -5.15 9.29
CA ALA A 168 3.45 -6.17 10.33
C ALA A 168 4.59 -5.87 11.33
N SER A 169 5.32 -4.76 11.14
CA SER A 169 6.47 -4.36 11.95
C SER A 169 6.44 -2.87 12.27
N SER A 170 7.16 -2.02 11.51
CA SER A 170 7.43 -0.63 11.88
C SER A 170 6.22 0.30 11.83
N ASP A 171 5.24 0.05 10.95
CA ASP A 171 4.06 0.91 10.74
C ASP A 171 3.23 1.10 12.03
N PRO A 172 2.74 0.05 12.72
CA PRO A 172 2.00 0.23 13.97
C PRO A 172 2.88 0.69 15.15
N LEU A 173 4.21 0.73 15.00
CA LEU A 173 5.14 1.20 16.02
C LEU A 173 5.58 2.64 15.81
N ALA A 174 4.94 3.37 14.89
CA ALA A 174 5.37 4.70 14.51
C ALA A 174 5.48 5.65 15.71
N SER A 175 4.40 5.81 16.48
CA SER A 175 4.38 6.69 17.67
C SER A 175 5.36 6.24 18.75
N PHE A 176 5.54 4.94 18.93
CA PHE A 176 6.55 4.42 19.86
C PHE A 176 7.98 4.77 19.40
N SER A 177 8.25 4.62 18.10
CA SER A 177 9.56 4.86 17.50
C SER A 177 9.95 6.34 17.57
N VAL A 178 8.98 7.24 17.33
CA VAL A 178 9.19 8.69 17.44
C VAL A 178 9.32 9.13 18.91
N ALA A 179 8.59 8.50 19.83
CA ALA A 179 8.75 8.81 21.25
C ALA A 179 10.15 8.44 21.77
N ALA A 180 10.74 7.34 21.27
CA ALA A 180 12.01 6.80 21.71
C ALA A 180 13.23 7.55 21.13
N SER A 181 13.45 8.81 21.51
CA SER A 181 14.67 9.56 21.17
C SER A 181 15.64 9.71 22.36
N PRO A 182 16.96 9.86 22.14
CA PRO A 182 17.92 10.08 23.23
C PRO A 182 17.65 11.37 24.03
N ASP A 183 17.23 12.43 23.33
CA ASP A 183 16.93 13.74 23.91
C ASP A 183 15.64 13.71 24.75
N ASN A 184 14.63 12.96 24.28
CA ASN A 184 13.50 12.58 25.10
C ASN A 184 13.87 11.31 25.84
N LYS A 185 14.70 11.39 26.89
CA LYS A 185 14.86 10.27 27.83
C LYS A 185 13.47 9.76 28.19
N VAL A 186 13.01 8.72 27.51
CA VAL A 186 11.75 8.07 27.78
C VAL A 186 12.03 7.26 29.04
N ALA A 187 12.11 7.97 30.18
CA ALA A 187 11.16 7.69 31.21
C ALA A 187 9.81 7.72 30.50
N VAL A 188 9.34 6.53 30.09
CA VAL A 188 7.92 6.31 29.80
C VAL A 188 7.22 7.11 30.90
N ALA A 189 6.44 8.11 30.53
CA ALA A 189 5.76 8.99 31.48
C ALA A 189 4.67 8.19 32.19
N LEU A 190 5.10 7.22 33.00
CA LEU A 190 4.40 6.63 34.11
C LEU A 190 4.83 7.46 35.32
N PRO A 191 3.89 7.76 36.22
CA PRO A 191 4.11 8.74 37.27
C PRO A 191 5.28 8.34 38.20
N ALA A 192 6.24 9.26 38.30
CA ALA A 192 7.25 9.47 39.35
C ALA A 192 8.56 8.62 39.37
N GLY A 193 9.70 9.33 39.21
CA GLY A 193 10.91 9.14 40.01
C GLY A 193 12.03 8.28 39.42
N VAL A 194 13.24 8.84 39.32
CA VAL A 194 14.42 8.27 38.62
C VAL A 194 15.01 7.00 39.29
N SER A 195 14.60 6.61 40.51
CA SER A 195 14.95 5.29 41.06
C SER A 195 13.94 4.19 40.68
N ALA A 196 12.78 4.56 40.14
CA ALA A 196 11.76 3.64 39.66
C ALA A 196 12.09 3.09 38.27
N ALA A 197 12.86 3.80 37.43
CA ALA A 197 13.12 3.39 36.03
C ALA A 197 13.72 1.98 35.87
N LYS A 198 14.69 1.58 36.72
CA LYS A 198 15.28 0.23 36.69
C LYS A 198 14.32 -0.87 37.18
N GLN A 199 13.46 -0.55 38.13
CA GLN A 199 12.40 -1.43 38.61
C GLN A 199 11.19 -1.45 37.66
N LEU A 200 11.01 -0.38 36.88
CA LEU A 200 9.90 -0.17 35.96
C LEU A 200 10.17 -0.81 34.60
N LEU A 201 11.43 -0.76 34.11
CA LEU A 201 11.92 -1.58 32.99
C LEU A 201 11.80 -3.09 33.31
N ALA A 202 12.08 -3.48 34.56
CA ALA A 202 11.81 -4.84 35.04
C ALA A 202 10.31 -5.19 35.16
N THR A 203 9.41 -4.19 35.09
CA THR A 203 7.94 -4.36 35.05
C THR A 203 7.32 -3.99 33.70
N LEU A 204 8.12 -3.63 32.68
CA LEU A 204 7.67 -3.62 31.30
C LEU A 204 7.55 -5.09 30.87
N ASP A 205 6.59 -5.80 31.47
CA ASP A 205 6.18 -7.08 30.95
C ASP A 205 5.65 -6.85 29.53
N GLN A 206 5.74 -7.89 28.71
CA GLN A 206 5.31 -7.87 27.33
C GLN A 206 3.89 -7.31 27.17
N GLY A 207 3.00 -7.52 28.14
CA GLY A 207 1.63 -7.03 28.14
C GLY A 207 1.54 -5.50 28.25
N THR A 208 2.37 -4.86 29.07
CA THR A 208 2.41 -3.39 29.21
C THR A 208 2.95 -2.72 27.95
N VAL A 209 4.02 -3.26 27.36
CA VAL A 209 4.57 -2.76 26.08
C VAL A 209 3.57 -2.96 24.94
N THR A 210 2.94 -4.15 24.87
CA THR A 210 1.91 -4.45 23.86
C THR A 210 0.69 -3.53 24.00
N ALA A 211 0.26 -3.23 25.23
CA ALA A 211 -0.85 -2.31 25.48
C ALA A 211 -0.51 -0.86 25.14
N ALA A 212 0.73 -0.42 25.39
CA ALA A 212 1.19 0.93 25.05
C ALA A 212 1.34 1.15 23.53
N MET A 213 1.56 0.09 22.76
CA MET A 213 1.66 0.13 21.30
C MET A 213 0.30 0.14 20.59
N ASP A 214 -0.81 0.00 21.33
CA ASP A 214 -2.18 -0.10 20.78
C ASP A 214 -2.31 -1.10 19.61
N MET A 215 -1.50 -2.17 19.62
CA MET A 215 -1.54 -3.20 18.59
C MET A 215 -2.90 -3.88 18.63
N PRO A 216 -3.62 -4.01 17.50
CA PRO A 216 -4.93 -4.64 17.52
C PRO A 216 -4.78 -6.09 17.99
N LYS A 217 -5.64 -6.50 18.92
CA LYS A 217 -5.59 -7.85 19.49
C LYS A 217 -5.86 -8.86 18.36
N GLY A 218 -5.31 -10.07 18.47
CA GLY A 218 -5.54 -11.13 17.48
C GLY A 218 -7.02 -11.49 17.26
N GLU A 219 -7.90 -11.14 18.20
CA GLU A 219 -9.37 -11.29 18.07
C GLU A 219 -10.03 -10.19 17.23
N GLN A 220 -9.33 -9.07 17.01
CA GLN A 220 -9.77 -7.92 16.22
C GLN A 220 -9.26 -7.98 14.77
N ILE A 221 -8.30 -8.86 14.49
CA ILE A 221 -7.70 -9.06 13.17
C ILE A 221 -7.94 -10.50 12.74
N GLY A 222 -8.62 -10.70 11.61
CA GLY A 222 -9.02 -12.03 11.18
C GLY A 222 -8.85 -12.26 9.69
N SER A 223 -8.98 -13.53 9.33
CA SER A 223 -9.48 -14.05 8.07
C SER A 223 -9.85 -15.51 8.30
N ASN A 224 -10.73 -16.07 7.48
CA ASN A 224 -10.93 -17.51 7.39
C ASN A 224 -10.32 -18.03 6.09
N ALA A 225 -9.69 -19.21 6.13
CA ALA A 225 -9.34 -19.96 4.93
C ALA A 225 -9.41 -21.47 5.21
N TYR A 226 -9.99 -22.24 4.29
CA TYR A 226 -10.05 -23.69 4.36
C TYR A 226 -9.62 -24.31 3.03
N ALA A 227 -8.72 -25.30 3.10
CA ALA A 227 -8.37 -26.15 1.98
C ALA A 227 -8.87 -27.57 2.28
N VAL A 228 -9.75 -28.07 1.41
CA VAL A 228 -10.34 -29.41 1.51
C VAL A 228 -9.74 -30.27 0.41
N GLY A 229 -9.06 -31.35 0.78
CA GLY A 229 -8.49 -32.29 -0.18
C GLY A 229 -9.54 -33.11 -0.92
N ALA A 230 -9.16 -33.70 -2.06
CA ALA A 230 -10.04 -34.48 -2.95
C ALA A 230 -10.85 -35.57 -2.22
N GLU A 231 -10.24 -36.26 -1.25
CA GLU A 231 -10.91 -37.29 -0.44
C GLU A 231 -12.10 -36.73 0.35
N ALA A 232 -11.96 -35.53 0.90
CA ALA A 232 -12.99 -34.89 1.72
C ALA A 232 -14.01 -34.11 0.87
N SER A 233 -13.60 -33.58 -0.28
CA SER A 233 -14.51 -32.89 -1.21
C SER A 233 -15.35 -33.84 -2.05
N GLN A 234 -14.99 -35.13 -2.12
CA GLN A 234 -15.63 -36.13 -2.98
C GLN A 234 -15.62 -35.72 -4.47
N THR A 235 -14.56 -35.04 -4.89
CA THR A 235 -14.29 -34.60 -6.26
C THR A 235 -12.87 -35.01 -6.67
N ASP A 236 -12.56 -34.95 -7.97
CA ASP A 236 -11.20 -35.27 -8.48
C ASP A 236 -10.13 -34.21 -8.13
N SER A 237 -10.55 -33.09 -7.52
CA SER A 237 -9.71 -31.94 -7.15
C SER A 237 -10.03 -31.46 -5.74
N GLY A 238 -9.10 -30.74 -5.11
CA GLY A 238 -9.38 -30.03 -3.86
C GLY A 238 -10.28 -28.81 -4.02
N ILE A 239 -10.84 -28.32 -2.92
CA ILE A 239 -11.63 -27.08 -2.84
C ILE A 239 -10.92 -26.11 -1.90
N LEU A 240 -10.74 -24.87 -2.34
CA LEU A 240 -10.26 -23.77 -1.49
C LEU A 240 -11.40 -22.79 -1.20
N PHE A 241 -11.57 -22.46 0.07
CA PHE A 241 -12.37 -21.33 0.54
C PHE A 241 -11.44 -20.26 1.11
N GLY A 242 -11.43 -19.07 0.51
CA GLY A 242 -10.73 -17.89 1.01
C GLY A 242 -11.73 -16.82 1.46
N ASN A 243 -11.59 -16.30 2.67
CA ASN A 243 -12.48 -15.28 3.23
C ASN A 243 -11.69 -14.29 4.11
N PRO A 244 -10.96 -13.35 3.50
CA PRO A 244 -10.21 -12.34 4.23
C PRO A 244 -11.13 -11.31 4.91
N HIS A 245 -10.79 -10.87 6.12
CA HIS A 245 -11.53 -9.83 6.85
C HIS A 245 -10.71 -8.53 6.88
N PHE A 246 -10.93 -7.68 5.88
CA PHE A 246 -10.24 -6.40 5.70
C PHE A 246 -11.24 -5.22 5.65
N PRO A 247 -10.77 -3.98 5.82
CA PRO A 247 -11.61 -2.78 5.72
C PRO A 247 -12.39 -2.72 4.40
N TRP A 248 -13.59 -2.14 4.46
CA TRP A 248 -14.44 -1.96 3.28
C TRP A 248 -14.09 -0.69 2.48
N GLN A 249 -13.40 0.25 3.14
CA GLN A 249 -12.99 1.54 2.58
C GLN A 249 -11.46 1.68 2.65
N GLY A 250 -10.92 2.63 1.91
CA GLY A 250 -9.50 2.90 1.84
C GLY A 250 -8.71 1.87 1.03
N TYR A 251 -7.39 2.05 1.00
CA TYR A 251 -6.50 1.24 0.16
C TYR A 251 -6.27 -0.19 0.68
N GLU A 252 -6.79 -0.50 1.87
CA GLU A 252 -6.78 -1.87 2.42
C GLU A 252 -8.00 -2.70 1.99
N ARG A 253 -8.94 -2.14 1.23
CA ARG A 253 -10.02 -2.94 0.62
C ARG A 253 -9.49 -3.75 -0.56
N PHE A 254 -10.18 -4.84 -0.90
CA PHE A 254 -9.81 -5.68 -2.03
C PHE A 254 -10.40 -5.17 -3.37
N PHE A 255 -9.61 -5.31 -4.43
CA PHE A 255 -10.02 -5.15 -5.82
C PHE A 255 -9.76 -6.45 -6.58
N MET A 256 -10.74 -6.92 -7.34
CA MET A 256 -10.69 -8.19 -8.07
C MET A 256 -10.40 -7.97 -9.55
N PHE A 257 -9.44 -8.72 -10.10
CA PHE A 257 -9.00 -8.62 -11.48
C PHE A 257 -8.35 -9.92 -11.95
N HIS A 258 -8.20 -10.07 -13.27
CA HIS A 258 -7.52 -11.18 -13.92
C HIS A 258 -6.41 -10.63 -14.81
N LEU A 259 -5.19 -11.13 -14.64
CA LEU A 259 -4.04 -10.84 -15.49
C LEU A 259 -3.63 -12.06 -16.31
N THR A 260 -3.41 -11.87 -17.61
CA THR A 260 -2.99 -12.91 -18.56
C THR A 260 -1.80 -12.42 -19.39
N LEU A 261 -0.69 -13.15 -19.31
CA LEU A 261 0.47 -13.11 -20.18
C LEU A 261 0.56 -14.49 -20.87
N PRO A 262 0.14 -14.61 -22.15
CA PRO A 262 -0.04 -15.90 -22.80
C PRO A 262 1.21 -16.80 -22.75
N GLY A 263 1.03 -18.01 -22.20
CA GLY A 263 2.10 -19.00 -22.08
C GLY A 263 3.01 -18.82 -20.86
N GLU A 264 2.81 -17.79 -20.05
CA GLU A 264 3.67 -17.46 -18.91
C GLU A 264 2.90 -17.22 -17.59
N TYR A 265 1.86 -16.40 -17.61
CA TYR A 265 1.10 -16.02 -16.40
C TYR A 265 -0.39 -15.93 -16.70
N ASP A 266 -1.23 -16.57 -15.89
CA ASP A 266 -2.69 -16.53 -16.03
C ASP A 266 -3.27 -16.67 -14.61
N VAL A 267 -3.57 -15.54 -13.98
CA VAL A 267 -3.98 -15.50 -12.57
C VAL A 267 -5.16 -14.56 -12.39
N MET A 268 -6.21 -15.09 -11.77
CA MET A 268 -7.37 -14.32 -11.33
C MET A 268 -7.43 -14.29 -9.81
N GLY A 269 -7.74 -13.14 -9.25
CA GLY A 269 -7.87 -13.01 -7.80
C GLY A 269 -8.09 -11.57 -7.38
N SER A 270 -7.75 -11.28 -6.13
CA SER A 270 -7.89 -9.97 -5.54
C SER A 270 -6.59 -9.51 -4.89
N ALA A 271 -6.35 -8.21 -4.96
CA ALA A 271 -5.27 -7.53 -4.26
C ALA A 271 -5.84 -6.38 -3.42
N LEU A 272 -5.09 -5.93 -2.42
CA LEU A 272 -5.40 -4.65 -1.77
C LEU A 272 -5.28 -3.54 -2.82
N VAL A 273 -6.16 -2.54 -2.76
CA VAL A 273 -6.20 -1.46 -3.75
C VAL A 273 -4.82 -0.80 -3.91
N GLY A 274 -4.36 -0.74 -5.16
CA GLY A 274 -3.07 -0.17 -5.53
C GLY A 274 -1.93 -1.19 -5.67
N LEU A 275 -2.13 -2.47 -5.31
CA LEU A 275 -1.11 -3.49 -5.50
C LEU A 275 -1.23 -4.18 -6.87
N PRO A 276 -0.10 -4.45 -7.55
CA PRO A 276 -0.10 -4.77 -8.99
C PRO A 276 -0.42 -6.23 -9.33
N ALA A 277 -0.53 -7.12 -8.34
CA ALA A 277 -0.74 -8.56 -8.55
C ALA A 277 -1.73 -9.17 -7.53
N PRO A 278 -2.52 -10.19 -7.92
CA PRO A 278 -3.44 -10.86 -6.99
C PRO A 278 -2.71 -11.46 -5.78
N LEU A 279 -3.07 -11.01 -4.58
CA LEU A 279 -2.53 -11.54 -3.33
C LEU A 279 -3.25 -12.82 -2.89
N ILE A 280 -4.54 -12.92 -3.19
CA ILE A 280 -5.38 -14.08 -2.95
C ILE A 280 -6.02 -14.40 -4.29
N GLY A 281 -5.98 -15.66 -4.73
CA GLY A 281 -6.46 -15.98 -6.06
C GLY A 281 -6.28 -17.43 -6.44
N PHE A 282 -6.34 -17.66 -7.74
CA PHE A 282 -6.15 -18.96 -8.35
C PHE A 282 -5.67 -18.80 -9.80
N ASN A 283 -5.04 -19.86 -10.29
CA ASN A 283 -4.84 -20.10 -11.71
C ASN A 283 -5.40 -21.47 -12.08
N ARG A 284 -5.05 -21.95 -13.26
CA ARG A 284 -5.44 -23.28 -13.75
C ARG A 284 -5.10 -24.42 -12.77
N ASP A 285 -3.97 -24.32 -12.07
CA ASP A 285 -3.33 -25.45 -11.39
C ASP A 285 -3.33 -25.32 -9.85
N VAL A 286 -3.42 -24.11 -9.29
CA VAL A 286 -3.39 -23.86 -7.85
C VAL A 286 -4.31 -22.69 -7.46
N ALA A 287 -4.88 -22.78 -6.26
CA ALA A 287 -5.58 -21.70 -5.58
C ALA A 287 -4.94 -21.45 -4.21
N TRP A 288 -4.92 -20.19 -3.76
CA TRP A 288 -4.39 -19.81 -2.45
C TRP A 288 -5.17 -18.67 -1.80
N SER A 289 -5.06 -18.60 -0.48
CA SER A 289 -5.62 -17.51 0.34
C SER A 289 -4.72 -17.24 1.54
N HIS A 290 -4.99 -16.16 2.26
CA HIS A 290 -4.18 -15.72 3.40
C HIS A 290 -5.03 -15.39 4.62
N THR A 291 -4.50 -15.75 5.78
CA THR A 291 -5.01 -15.31 7.08
C THR A 291 -3.91 -14.57 7.83
N VAL A 292 -4.31 -13.61 8.67
CA VAL A 292 -3.35 -12.98 9.56
C VAL A 292 -2.79 -14.05 10.51
N SER A 293 -1.47 -14.08 10.62
CA SER A 293 -0.76 -15.02 11.47
C SER A 293 -0.52 -14.40 12.85
N THR A 294 -0.65 -15.21 13.90
CA THR A 294 -0.31 -14.81 15.27
C THR A 294 1.20 -14.75 15.53
N GLY A 295 2.03 -15.10 14.54
CA GLY A 295 3.49 -15.03 14.67
C GLY A 295 4.02 -13.60 14.56
N SER A 296 4.86 -13.19 15.50
CA SER A 296 5.54 -11.89 15.50
C SER A 296 6.45 -11.73 14.27
N ARG A 297 6.45 -10.54 13.67
CA ARG A 297 7.30 -10.17 12.51
C ARG A 297 8.44 -9.21 12.86
N PHE A 298 8.64 -8.99 14.15
CA PHE A 298 9.71 -8.18 14.71
C PHE A 298 10.07 -8.73 16.10
N THR A 299 11.21 -8.29 16.62
CA THR A 299 11.64 -8.54 18.00
C THR A 299 12.21 -7.26 18.58
N PHE A 300 12.12 -7.12 19.89
CA PHE A 300 12.86 -6.08 20.62
C PHE A 300 14.20 -6.63 21.08
N TYR A 301 15.21 -5.75 21.11
CA TYR A 301 16.48 -5.99 21.77
C TYR A 301 16.64 -4.92 22.85
N GLU A 302 16.87 -5.35 24.09
CA GLU A 302 17.28 -4.45 25.15
C GLU A 302 18.77 -4.16 25.00
N LEU A 303 19.12 -2.88 24.90
CA LEU A 303 20.51 -2.43 24.79
C LEU A 303 21.04 -2.04 26.17
N GLU A 304 22.19 -2.56 26.54
CA GLU A 304 22.96 -2.02 27.66
C GLU A 304 23.69 -0.77 27.19
N LEU A 305 23.14 0.41 27.52
CA LEU A 305 23.75 1.68 27.15
C LEU A 305 25.01 1.97 27.97
N ASN A 306 26.00 2.62 27.35
CA ASN A 306 27.17 3.15 28.06
C ASN A 306 26.69 4.24 29.05
N PRO A 307 26.96 4.11 30.36
CA PRO A 307 26.49 5.07 31.36
C PRO A 307 27.09 6.48 31.20
N GLU A 308 28.20 6.62 30.45
CA GLU A 308 28.84 7.89 30.18
C GLU A 308 28.39 8.53 28.85
N ASN A 309 27.77 7.75 27.96
CA ASN A 309 27.31 8.19 26.64
C ASN A 309 26.12 7.34 26.18
N ASP A 310 24.90 7.89 26.23
CA ASP A 310 23.67 7.19 25.83
C ASP A 310 23.53 6.95 24.32
N MET A 311 24.43 7.52 23.51
CA MET A 311 24.59 7.18 22.08
C MET A 311 25.50 5.99 21.84
N GLN A 312 25.86 5.25 22.88
CA GLN A 312 26.68 4.05 22.82
C GLN A 312 26.03 2.88 23.55
N TYR A 313 26.23 1.66 23.07
CA TYR A 313 25.75 0.43 23.69
C TYR A 313 26.84 -0.64 23.72
N VAL A 314 26.70 -1.58 24.64
CA VAL A 314 27.59 -2.74 24.77
C VAL A 314 27.10 -3.87 23.86
N TYR A 315 28.01 -4.42 23.06
CA TYR A 315 27.78 -5.59 22.23
C TYR A 315 28.99 -6.53 22.29
N ASP A 316 28.80 -7.76 22.73
CA ASP A 316 29.87 -8.75 22.95
C ASP A 316 31.06 -8.22 23.79
N GLY A 317 30.77 -7.35 24.75
CA GLY A 317 31.76 -6.73 25.64
C GLY A 317 32.48 -5.52 25.05
N GLU A 318 32.18 -5.14 23.81
CA GLU A 318 32.72 -3.95 23.15
C GLU A 318 31.69 -2.81 23.13
N ILE A 319 32.16 -1.57 23.30
CA ILE A 319 31.32 -0.38 23.16
C ILE A 319 31.16 -0.07 21.67
N ARG A 320 29.91 0.12 21.21
CA ARG A 320 29.56 0.51 19.84
C ARG A 320 28.70 1.76 19.84
N ASP A 321 28.89 2.59 18.83
CA ASP A 321 28.07 3.78 18.61
C ASP A 321 26.70 3.43 18.00
N LEU A 322 25.65 4.14 18.41
CA LEU A 322 24.38 4.20 17.70
C LEU A 322 24.54 5.07 16.45
N GLU A 323 23.92 4.66 15.34
CA GLU A 323 23.85 5.47 14.13
C GLU A 323 22.69 6.47 14.26
N ALA A 324 23.00 7.77 14.29
CA ALA A 324 22.00 8.83 14.29
C ALA A 324 21.52 9.12 12.86
N ARG A 325 20.20 9.19 12.65
CA ARG A 325 19.60 9.55 11.36
C ARG A 325 18.50 10.58 11.55
N THR A 326 18.75 11.80 11.08
CA THR A 326 17.72 12.83 11.06
C THR A 326 16.81 12.65 9.85
N VAL A 327 15.51 12.59 10.09
CA VAL A 327 14.45 12.55 9.07
C VAL A 327 13.57 13.77 9.19
N SER A 328 12.89 14.14 8.11
CA SER A 328 11.96 15.27 8.12
C SER A 328 10.67 14.98 7.38
N ALA A 329 9.56 15.44 7.94
CA ALA A 329 8.22 15.34 7.38
C ALA A 329 7.51 16.70 7.39
N GLY A 330 6.56 16.88 6.49
CA GLY A 330 5.74 18.09 6.44
C GLY A 330 4.47 17.93 7.27
N GLU A 331 4.08 18.97 8.00
CA GLU A 331 2.87 19.01 8.82
C GLU A 331 2.02 20.23 8.43
N LEU A 332 0.78 19.98 7.99
CA LEU A 332 -0.16 21.05 7.66
C LEU A 332 -0.59 21.81 8.91
N GLN A 333 -0.45 23.12 8.90
CA GLN A 333 -0.82 24.01 9.99
C GLN A 333 -2.24 24.58 9.78
N ALA A 334 -2.84 25.07 10.87
CA ALA A 334 -4.19 25.65 10.84
C ALA A 334 -4.32 26.89 9.93
N ASP A 335 -3.22 27.58 9.63
CA ASP A 335 -3.19 28.73 8.71
C ASP A 335 -3.00 28.33 7.24
N GLY A 336 -2.96 27.03 6.94
CA GLY A 336 -2.76 26.48 5.60
C GLY A 336 -1.30 26.40 5.15
N THR A 337 -0.33 26.82 5.99
CA THR A 337 1.09 26.61 5.71
C THR A 337 1.52 25.19 6.07
N VAL A 338 2.64 24.73 5.50
CA VAL A 338 3.24 23.44 5.87
C VAL A 338 4.53 23.69 6.63
N ARG A 339 4.61 23.20 7.86
CA ARG A 339 5.81 23.23 8.70
C ARG A 339 6.63 21.97 8.44
N THR A 340 7.94 22.10 8.27
CA THR A 340 8.85 20.95 8.31
C THR A 340 9.17 20.60 9.75
N VAL A 341 8.96 19.34 10.13
CA VAL A 341 9.32 18.78 11.43
C VAL A 341 10.50 17.83 11.22
N GLU A 342 11.57 18.03 11.97
CA GLU A 342 12.74 17.15 11.99
C GLU A 342 12.72 16.28 13.25
N HIS A 343 13.19 15.04 13.10
CA HIS A 343 13.35 14.09 14.19
C HIS A 343 14.63 13.28 13.99
N THR A 344 15.37 12.99 15.07
CA THR A 344 16.62 12.19 15.04
C THR A 344 16.48 10.98 15.94
#